data_AF-A0A965N7Q0-F1
#
_entry.id   AF-A0A965N7Q0-F1
#
_cell.length_a   1.000
_cell.length_b   1.000
_cell.length_c   1.000
_cell.angle_alpha   90.00
_cell.angle_beta   90.00
_cell.angle_gamma   90.00
#
_symmetry.space_group_name_H-M   'P 1'
#
loop_
_entity.id
_entity.type
_entity.pdbx_description
1 polymer ?
#
loop_
_entity_poly.entity_id
_entity_poly.type
_entity_poly.pdbx_seq_one_letter_code
_entity_poly.pdbx_strand_id
1 'polypeptide(L)' 'MINHEIRVTGDGSKTIFLPELNETYHSSNGAVQESRHIFIQNGLDLVEKKGTIRILEVGFGTGLNALLSASW' A
#
# COMPACT_ATOMS: atom_id res chain seq x y z
N MET A 1 -18.51 -2.70 17.12
CA MET A 1 -17.46 -3.42 16.36
C MET A 1 -17.24 -2.64 15.08
N ILE A 2 -16.00 -2.45 14.64
CA ILE A 2 -15.69 -1.78 13.37
C ILE A 2 -15.93 -2.78 12.24
N ASN A 3 -16.78 -2.43 11.29
CA ASN A 3 -17.05 -3.24 10.11
C ASN A 3 -15.94 -3.02 9.08
N HIS A 4 -15.42 -4.11 8.52
CA HIS A 4 -14.39 -4.07 7.49
C HIS A 4 -14.93 -4.70 6.21
N GLU A 5 -14.99 -3.91 5.14
CA GLU A 5 -15.46 -4.37 3.83
C GLU A 5 -14.30 -4.50 2.86
N ILE A 6 -14.25 -5.58 2.08
CA ILE A 6 -13.30 -5.69 0.97
C ILE A 6 -13.93 -5.06 -0.27
N ARG A 7 -13.26 -4.08 -0.86
CA ARG A 7 -13.67 -3.42 -2.11
C ARG A 7 -12.62 -3.59 -3.19
N VAL A 8 -13.08 -3.75 -4.43
CA VAL A 8 -12.22 -3.75 -5.62
C VAL A 8 -11.92 -2.30 -6.00
N THR A 9 -10.66 -2.00 -6.29
CA THR A 9 -10.17 -0.68 -6.70
C THR A 9 -10.12 -0.57 -8.23
N GLY A 10 -9.90 0.64 -8.76
CA GLY A 10 -9.87 0.91 -10.20
C GLY A 10 -8.81 0.13 -10.99
N ASP A 11 -7.72 -0.28 -10.35
CA ASP A 11 -6.70 -1.16 -10.94
C ASP A 11 -6.97 -2.67 -10.77
N GLY A 12 -8.16 -3.05 -10.28
CA GLY A 12 -8.55 -4.44 -10.04
C GLY A 12 -7.98 -5.07 -8.77
N SER A 13 -7.14 -4.35 -8.02
CA SER A 13 -6.69 -4.79 -6.70
C SER A 13 -7.78 -4.57 -5.65
N LYS A 14 -7.46 -4.81 -4.37
CA LYS A 14 -8.43 -4.75 -3.27
C LYS A 14 -7.96 -3.80 -2.20
N THR A 15 -8.92 -3.11 -1.58
CA THR A 15 -8.74 -2.27 -0.41
C THR A 15 -9.72 -2.69 0.69
N ILE A 16 -9.38 -2.34 1.93
CA ILE A 16 -10.31 -2.44 3.06
C ILE A 16 -11.01 -1.10 3.19
N PHE A 17 -12.34 -1.11 3.18
CA PHE A 17 -13.18 0.05 3.45
C PHE A 17 -13.74 -0.01 4.87
N LEU A 18 -13.72 1.14 5.54
CA LEU A 18 -14.24 1.38 6.88
C LEU A 18 -15.49 2.27 6.77
N PRO A 19 -16.71 1.70 6.76
CA PRO A 19 -17.94 2.47 6.60
C PRO A 19 -18.14 3.56 7.65
N GLU A 20 -17.68 3.32 8.88
CA GLU A 20 -17.83 4.26 9.99
C GLU A 20 -16.99 5.53 9.82
N LEU A 21 -15.88 5.43 9.09
CA LEU A 21 -15.01 6.56 8.77
C LEU A 21 -15.24 7.09 7.36
N ASN A 22 -15.96 6.32 6.52
CA ASN A 22 -16.04 6.52 5.08
C ASN A 22 -14.65 6.59 4.42
N GLU A 23 -13.73 5.74 4.86
CA GLU A 23 -12.32 5.73 4.43
C GLU A 23 -11.88 4.37 3.91
N THR A 24 -10.87 4.37 3.04
CA THR A 24 -10.22 3.15 2.52
C THR A 24 -8.77 3.07 2.98
N TYR A 25 -8.25 1.87 3.21
CA TYR A 25 -6.85 1.65 3.60
C TYR A 25 -5.85 2.06 2.49
N HIS A 26 -6.27 1.90 1.24
CA HIS A 26 -5.55 2.30 0.02
C HIS A 26 -6.51 2.98 -0.94
N SER A 27 -6.01 3.78 -1.88
CA SER A 27 -6.82 4.51 -2.85
C SER A 27 -7.82 3.62 -3.59
N SER A 28 -9.05 4.11 -3.70
CA SER A 28 -10.11 3.49 -4.50
C SER A 28 -9.78 3.48 -6.00
N ASN A 29 -8.91 4.37 -6.48
CA ASN A 29 -8.47 4.41 -7.87
C ASN A 29 -7.51 3.26 -8.21
N GLY A 30 -6.81 2.70 -7.21
CA GLY A 30 -5.94 1.53 -7.40
C GLY A 30 -4.92 1.37 -6.30
N ALA A 31 -5.09 0.37 -5.44
CA ALA A 31 -4.20 0.16 -4.29
C ALA A 31 -2.78 -0.25 -4.74
N VAL A 32 -2.66 -1.20 -5.66
CA VAL A 32 -1.35 -1.65 -6.15
C VAL A 32 -0.68 -0.58 -7.00
N GLN A 33 -1.45 0.09 -7.87
CA GLN A 33 -0.94 1.16 -8.73
C GLN A 33 -0.39 2.32 -7.91
N GLU A 34 -1.15 2.81 -6.93
CA GLU A 34 -0.73 3.87 -6.03
C GLU A 34 0.51 3.45 -5.23
N SER A 35 0.50 2.28 -4.59
CA SER A 35 1.62 1.83 -3.79
C SER A 35 2.91 1.69 -4.60
N ARG A 36 2.83 1.16 -5.84
CA ARG A 36 3.98 1.09 -6.75
C ARG A 36 4.46 2.47 -7.14
N HIS A 37 3.55 3.38 -7.47
CA HIS A 37 3.92 4.72 -7.90
C HIS A 37 4.59 5.52 -6.78
N ILE A 38 3.99 5.55 -5.58
CA ILE A 38 4.45 6.40 -4.49
C ILE A 38 5.65 5.79 -3.78
N PHE A 39 5.54 4.55 -3.30
CA PHE A 39 6.53 3.99 -2.37
C PHE A 39 7.68 3.28 -3.08
N ILE A 40 7.43 2.67 -4.26
CA ILE A 40 8.47 1.99 -5.03
C ILE A 40 9.14 2.98 -5.99
N GLN A 41 8.41 3.47 -7.00
CA GLN A 41 8.99 4.31 -8.07
C GLN A 41 9.51 5.66 -7.58
N ASN A 42 8.75 6.33 -6.72
CA ASN A 42 9.13 7.63 -6.14
C ASN A 42 9.76 7.50 -4.73
N GLY A 43 10.09 6.28 -4.31
CA GLY A 43 10.71 6.01 -3.02
C GLY A 43 11.90 5.08 -3.18
N LEU A 44 11.65 3.78 -3.08
CA LEU A 44 12.70 2.76 -3.03
C LEU A 44 13.59 2.71 -4.29
N ASP A 45 13.05 2.95 -5.49
CA ASP A 45 13.80 3.04 -6.76
C ASP A 45 14.85 4.16 -6.75
N LEU A 46 14.70 5.18 -5.89
CA LEU A 46 15.64 6.28 -5.75
C LEU A 46 16.80 5.98 -4.80
N VAL A 47 16.75 4.86 -4.08
CA VAL A 47 17.80 4.44 -3.15
C VAL A 47 18.87 3.64 -3.89
N GLU A 48 20.14 4.03 -3.73
CA GLU A 48 21.25 3.24 -4.26
C GLU A 48 21.29 1.85 -3.61
N LYS A 49 21.32 0.79 -4.42
CA LYS A 49 21.41 -0.61 -3.97
C LYS A 49 22.82 -0.95 -3.42
N LYS A 50 23.24 -0.30 -2.33
CA LYS A 50 24.51 -0.56 -1.63
C LYS A 50 24.22 -1.09 -0.22
N GLY A 51 24.37 -2.41 -0.05
CA GLY A 51 24.22 -3.06 1.26
C GLY A 51 22.78 -3.24 1.71
N THR A 52 22.57 -3.31 3.03
CA THR A 52 21.26 -3.56 3.63
C THR A 52 20.44 -2.29 3.75
N ILE A 53 19.26 -2.28 3.14
CA ILE A 53 18.26 -1.23 3.29
C ILE A 53 17.34 -1.59 4.46
N ARG A 54 17.05 -0.62 5.33
CA ARG A 54 16.07 -0.76 6.43
C ARG A 54 14.93 0.22 6.19
N ILE A 55 13.71 -0.29 6.09
CA ILE A 55 12.51 0.50 5.81
C ILE A 55 11.67 0.57 7.09
N LEU A 56 11.20 1.77 7.44
CA LEU A 56 10.22 1.97 8.49
C LEU A 56 8.83 2.09 7.85
N GLU A 57 7.92 1.19 8.22
CA GLU A 57 6.49 1.28 7.86
C GLU A 57 5.70 1.79 9.07
N VAL A 58 4.93 2.86 8.88
CA VAL A 58 4.02 3.39 9.91
C VAL A 58 2.59 3.11 9.49
N GLY A 59 1.90 2.27 10.26
CA GLY A 59 0.56 1.80 9.92
C GLY A 59 0.60 0.64 8.94
N PHE A 60 0.87 -0.57 9.45
CA PHE A 60 1.06 -1.77 8.62
C PHE A 60 -0.15 -2.08 7.70
N GLY A 61 -1.37 -1.74 8.14
CA GLY A 61 -2.57 -1.87 7.33
C GLY A 61 -2.76 -3.29 6.80
N THR A 62 -2.85 -3.43 5.47
CA THR A 62 -2.93 -4.73 4.77
C THR A 62 -1.56 -5.36 4.49
N GLY A 63 -0.46 -4.67 4.78
CA GLY A 63 0.90 -5.09 4.47
C GLY A 63 1.30 -4.91 3.00
N LEU A 64 0.50 -4.23 2.17
CA LEU A 64 0.74 -4.11 0.73
C LEU A 64 2.09 -3.46 0.40
N ASN A 65 2.43 -2.34 1.06
CA ASN A 65 3.70 -1.66 0.83
C ASN A 65 4.89 -2.53 1.24
N ALA A 66 4.78 -3.25 2.36
CA ALA A 66 5.81 -4.18 2.83
C ALA A 66 6.00 -5.34 1.84
N LEU A 67 4.92 -5.92 1.31
CA LEU A 67 4.98 -6.99 0.31
C LEU A 67 5.64 -6.53 -0.98
N LEU A 68 5.26 -5.35 -1.50
CA LEU A 68 5.85 -4.79 -2.71
C LEU A 68 7.33 -4.46 -2.52
N SER A 69 7.70 -3.92 -1.35
CA SER A 69 9.10 -3.61 -1.01
C SER A 69 9.94 -4.88 -0.86
N ALA A 70 9.38 -5.96 -0.31
CA ALA A 70 10.07 -7.26 -0.21
C ALA A 70 10.28 -7.94 -1.58
N SER A 71 9.53 -7.52 -2.60
CA SER A 71 9.59 -8.04 -3.98
C SER A 71 10.27 -7.07 -4.96
N TRP A 72 10.98 -6.07 -4.45
CA TRP A 72 11.63 -4.98 -5.20
C TRP A 72 13.02 -5.33 -5.74
#